data_AF-A0A8T5GKI6-F1
#
_entry.id   AF-A0A8T5GKI6-F1
#
_cell.length_a   1.000
_cell.length_b   1.000
_cell.length_c   1.000
_cell.angle_alpha   90.00
_cell.angle_beta   90.00
_cell.angle_gamma   90.00
#
_symmetry.space_group_name_H-M   'P 1'
#
loop_
_entity.id
_entity.type
_entity.pdbx_description
1 polymer ?
#
loop_
_entity_poly.entity_id
_entity_poly.type
_entity_poly.pdbx_seq_one_letter_code
_entity_poly.pdbx_strand_id
1 'polypeptide(L)'
;MGLFDSKGSTSKFLLQYLIGFLAFWGGLLAVFFFFNNSDSVVINADGEVHLGAPETYFQFMYVIGPAILCISMILSSILVGLMTGVRKGAEAMFIGIACTLLVGFFVTNMISGALDSNFYDATGTFGLVEIPPEATYASNLFIGNLMLWANFLLEVIRFKPEKVLAEL
;
A
#
# COMPACT_ATOMS: atom_id res chain seq x y z
N MET A 1 -4.97 -23.25 18.18
CA MET A 1 -3.60 -23.73 17.93
C MET A 1 -2.73 -22.51 17.69
N GLY A 2 -1.66 -22.38 18.47
CA GLY A 2 -0.99 -21.11 18.75
C GLY A 2 -0.17 -20.56 17.58
N LEU A 3 0.19 -19.28 17.71
CA LEU A 3 1.19 -18.56 16.90
C LEU A 3 2.60 -19.21 16.87
N PHE A 4 2.75 -20.39 17.46
CA PHE A 4 3.93 -21.24 17.51
C PHE A 4 3.50 -22.68 17.22
N ASP A 5 3.07 -22.96 15.99
CA ASP A 5 2.90 -24.36 15.59
C ASP A 5 4.29 -24.99 15.44
N SER A 6 4.62 -25.87 16.40
CA SER A 6 5.90 -26.59 16.53
C SER A 6 6.20 -27.57 15.38
N LYS A 7 5.32 -27.64 14.37
CA LYS A 7 5.46 -28.53 13.20
C LYS A 7 6.02 -27.86 11.95
N GLY A 8 6.16 -26.53 11.94
CA GLY A 8 6.82 -25.79 10.86
C GLY A 8 8.30 -25.57 11.16
N SER A 9 9.19 -26.01 10.27
CA SER A 9 10.64 -25.70 10.36
C SER A 9 10.83 -24.18 10.50
N THR A 10 11.52 -23.75 11.55
CA THR A 10 11.87 -22.35 11.85
C THR A 10 12.50 -21.64 10.65
N SER A 11 13.19 -22.39 9.80
CA SER A 11 13.77 -21.94 8.54
C SER A 11 12.69 -21.51 7.52
N LYS A 12 11.58 -22.25 7.39
CA LYS A 12 10.46 -21.87 6.51
C LYS A 12 9.75 -20.61 7.02
N PHE A 13 9.57 -20.49 8.33
CA PHE A 13 8.98 -19.29 8.95
C PHE A 13 9.84 -18.04 8.71
N LEU A 14 11.16 -18.15 8.95
CA LEU A 14 12.12 -17.07 8.70
C LEU A 14 12.19 -16.69 7.23
N LEU A 15 12.27 -17.67 6.32
CA LEU A 15 12.30 -17.42 4.87
C LEU A 15 11.05 -16.67 4.41
N GLN A 16 9.88 -17.06 4.89
CA GLN A 16 8.62 -16.40 4.52
C GLN A 16 8.50 -14.98 5.10
N TYR A 17 9.01 -14.74 6.31
CA TYR A 17 9.10 -13.39 6.87
C TYR A 17 10.11 -12.53 6.11
N LEU A 18 11.24 -13.11 5.68
CA LEU A 18 12.27 -12.42 4.92
C LEU A 18 11.78 -12.06 3.50
N ILE A 19 11.02 -12.95 2.85
CA ILE A 19 10.36 -12.68 1.57
C ILE A 19 9.31 -11.57 1.76
N GLY A 20 8.49 -11.62 2.82
CA GLY A 20 7.55 -10.55 3.14
C GLY A 20 8.25 -9.21 3.39
N PHE A 21 9.38 -9.23 4.10
CA PHE A 21 10.22 -8.05 4.36
C PHE A 21 10.84 -7.49 3.08
N LEU A 22 11.40 -8.34 2.21
CA LEU A 22 11.96 -7.92 0.92
C LEU A 22 10.89 -7.44 -0.05
N ALA A 23 9.71 -8.06 -0.06
CA ALA A 23 8.58 -7.58 -0.85
C ALA A 23 8.06 -6.22 -0.33
N PHE A 24 8.05 -6.03 0.99
CA PHE A 24 7.69 -4.78 1.63
C PHE A 24 8.64 -3.63 1.29
N TRP A 25 9.95 -3.81 1.52
CA TRP A 25 10.95 -2.80 1.17
C TRP A 25 11.16 -2.65 -0.34
N GLY A 26 11.04 -3.73 -1.09
CA GLY A 26 11.08 -3.73 -2.55
C GLY A 26 9.89 -2.97 -3.15
N GLY A 27 8.69 -3.12 -2.57
CA GLY A 27 7.52 -2.32 -2.93
C GLY A 27 7.71 -0.83 -2.63
N LEU A 28 8.28 -0.49 -1.47
CA LEU A 28 8.62 0.89 -1.13
C LEU A 28 9.64 1.49 -2.11
N LEU A 29 10.68 0.73 -2.47
CA LEU A 29 11.66 1.14 -3.47
C LEU A 29 11.04 1.26 -4.86
N ALA A 30 10.14 0.36 -5.25
CA ALA A 30 9.45 0.43 -6.55
C ALA A 30 8.58 1.68 -6.65
N VAL A 31 7.86 2.03 -5.58
CA VAL A 31 7.11 3.30 -5.50
C VAL A 31 8.05 4.49 -5.66
N PHE A 32 9.19 4.50 -4.95
CA PHE A 32 10.21 5.53 -5.13
C PHE A 32 10.69 5.65 -6.58
N PHE A 33 11.02 4.55 -7.25
CA PHE A 33 11.46 4.58 -8.65
C PHE A 33 10.36 5.00 -9.64
N PHE A 34 9.11 4.60 -9.42
CA PHE A 34 7.99 4.98 -10.28
C PHE A 34 7.71 6.49 -10.24
N PHE A 35 7.74 7.09 -9.05
CA PHE A 35 7.47 8.51 -8.90
C PHE A 35 8.68 9.40 -9.16
N ASN A 36 9.90 8.87 -9.10
CA ASN A 36 11.14 9.61 -9.39
C ASN A 36 11.51 9.62 -10.89
N ASN A 37 10.87 8.79 -11.72
CA ASN A 37 10.99 8.77 -13.19
C ASN A 37 9.70 9.30 -13.86
N SER A 38 9.07 10.33 -13.31
CA SER A 38 7.90 10.93 -13.95
C SER A 38 8.34 11.74 -15.17
N ASP A 39 8.47 11.06 -16.30
CA ASP A 39 8.45 11.72 -17.61
C ASP A 39 7.17 12.55 -17.72
N SER A 40 7.31 13.77 -18.23
CA SER A 40 6.26 14.74 -18.57
C SER A 40 5.78 15.69 -17.47
N VAL A 41 6.69 16.40 -16.79
CA VAL A 41 6.34 17.75 -16.33
C VAL A 41 6.07 18.60 -17.57
N VAL A 42 4.84 19.06 -17.76
CA VAL A 42 4.41 19.80 -18.96
C VAL A 42 3.77 21.11 -18.53
N ILE A 43 4.21 22.20 -19.16
CA ILE A 43 3.53 23.50 -19.07
C ILE A 43 2.65 23.61 -20.30
N ASN A 44 1.33 23.60 -20.12
CA ASN A 44 0.39 23.78 -21.22
C ASN A 44 0.45 25.22 -21.76
N ALA A 45 -0.02 25.42 -22.99
CA ALA A 45 -0.07 26.75 -23.63
C ALA A 45 -0.91 27.78 -22.83
N ASP A 46 -1.79 27.29 -21.96
CA ASP A 46 -2.66 28.08 -21.10
C ASP A 46 -1.99 28.51 -19.77
N GLY A 47 -0.74 28.07 -19.53
CA GLY A 47 0.03 28.38 -18.32
C GLY A 47 -0.20 27.44 -17.14
N GLU A 48 -1.07 26.43 -17.29
CA GLU A 48 -1.24 25.37 -16.30
C GLU A 48 -0.03 24.43 -16.28
N VAL A 49 0.46 24.13 -15.08
CA VAL A 49 1.61 23.26 -14.84
C VAL A 49 1.10 21.87 -14.45
N HIS A 50 1.40 20.88 -15.27
CA HIS A 50 1.18 19.47 -14.94
C HIS A 50 2.46 18.86 -14.38
N LEU A 51 2.38 18.33 -13.16
CA LEU A 51 3.48 17.82 -12.36
C LEU A 51 3.63 16.30 -12.48
N GLY A 52 2.92 15.68 -13.43
CA GLY A 52 3.08 14.28 -13.81
C GLY A 52 2.43 13.31 -12.83
N ALA A 53 3.04 12.12 -12.70
CA ALA A 53 2.46 10.99 -11.96
C ALA A 53 2.09 11.29 -10.49
N PRO A 54 2.88 12.06 -9.70
CA PRO A 54 2.49 12.40 -8.33
C PRO A 54 1.20 13.23 -8.26
N GLU A 55 0.97 14.15 -9.21
CA GLU A 55 -0.25 14.95 -9.28
C GLU A 55 -1.46 14.08 -9.59
N THR A 56 -1.36 13.25 -10.65
CA THR A 56 -2.42 12.33 -11.05
C THR A 56 -2.77 11.37 -9.92
N TYR A 57 -1.77 10.91 -9.16
CA TYR A 57 -1.98 10.06 -8.00
C TYR A 57 -2.85 10.74 -6.94
N PHE A 58 -2.53 11.97 -6.51
CA PHE A 58 -3.32 12.68 -5.50
C PHE A 58 -4.69 13.10 -6.00
N GLN A 59 -4.84 13.45 -7.28
CA GLN A 59 -6.16 13.68 -7.89
C GLN A 59 -7.04 12.43 -7.82
N PHE A 60 -6.48 11.26 -8.14
CA PHE A 60 -7.21 10.00 -8.03
C PHE A 60 -7.58 9.65 -6.58
N MET A 61 -6.65 9.87 -5.63
CA MET A 61 -6.92 9.67 -4.20
C MET A 61 -8.02 10.60 -3.69
N TYR A 62 -8.08 11.84 -4.18
CA TYR A 62 -9.15 12.78 -3.86
C TYR A 62 -10.52 12.27 -4.35
N VAL A 63 -10.59 11.75 -5.57
CA VAL A 63 -11.84 11.23 -6.18
C VAL A 63 -12.36 9.98 -5.46
N ILE A 64 -11.49 9.03 -5.11
CA ILE A 64 -11.90 7.85 -4.33
C ILE A 64 -12.32 8.26 -2.92
N GLY A 65 -11.53 9.13 -2.30
CA GLY A 65 -11.73 9.58 -0.94
C GLY A 65 -11.48 8.50 0.13
N PRO A 66 -11.30 8.92 1.40
CA PRO A 66 -10.93 8.01 2.48
C PRO A 66 -12.05 7.03 2.86
N ALA A 67 -13.32 7.42 2.71
CA ALA A 67 -14.46 6.59 3.11
C ALA A 67 -14.53 5.26 2.33
N ILE A 68 -14.32 5.31 1.01
CA ILE A 68 -14.35 4.11 0.14
C ILE A 68 -13.24 3.14 0.55
N LEU A 69 -12.05 3.66 0.88
CA LEU A 69 -10.90 2.84 1.29
C LEU A 69 -11.06 2.26 2.69
N CYS A 70 -11.73 2.96 3.61
CA CYS A 70 -12.12 2.38 4.89
C CYS A 70 -13.10 1.21 4.70
N ILE A 71 -14.10 1.36 3.83
CA ILE A 71 -15.05 0.30 3.52
C ILE A 71 -14.33 -0.89 2.88
N SER A 72 -13.41 -0.66 1.94
CA SER A 72 -12.65 -1.75 1.32
C SER A 72 -11.80 -2.50 2.35
N MET A 73 -11.20 -1.81 3.31
CA MET A 73 -10.42 -2.44 4.39
C MET A 73 -11.29 -3.36 5.26
N ILE A 74 -12.48 -2.89 5.65
CA ILE A 74 -13.46 -3.66 6.43
C ILE A 74 -13.90 -4.89 5.65
N LEU A 75 -14.35 -4.72 4.41
CA LEU A 75 -14.82 -5.83 3.57
C LEU A 75 -13.72 -6.86 3.32
N SER A 76 -12.48 -6.41 3.11
CA SER A 76 -11.33 -7.29 2.91
C SER A 76 -11.05 -8.11 4.17
N SER A 77 -11.08 -7.48 5.34
CA SER A 77 -10.87 -8.17 6.63
C SER A 77 -11.97 -9.20 6.90
N ILE A 78 -13.23 -8.89 6.56
CA ILE A 78 -14.34 -9.84 6.64
C ILE A 78 -14.10 -11.02 5.70
N LEU A 79 -13.69 -10.78 4.46
CA LEU A 79 -13.39 -11.83 3.49
C LEU A 79 -12.29 -12.77 3.99
N VAL A 80 -11.19 -12.21 4.53
CA VAL A 80 -10.13 -13.02 5.17
C VAL A 80 -10.71 -13.88 6.30
N GLY A 81 -11.54 -13.27 7.15
CA GLY A 81 -12.21 -13.96 8.25
C GLY A 81 -13.10 -15.12 7.81
N LEU A 82 -13.83 -14.95 6.71
CA LEU A 82 -14.68 -16.00 6.13
C LEU A 82 -13.85 -17.15 5.52
N MET A 83 -12.70 -16.85 4.91
CA MET A 83 -11.87 -17.85 4.23
C MET A 83 -10.92 -18.61 5.16
N THR A 84 -10.47 -18.00 6.27
CA THR A 84 -9.41 -18.54 7.13
C THR A 84 -9.78 -18.62 8.62
N GLY A 85 -10.87 -17.97 9.03
CA GLY A 85 -11.36 -17.92 10.41
C GLY A 85 -11.36 -16.51 11.00
N VAL A 86 -12.31 -16.24 11.90
CA VAL A 86 -12.58 -14.90 12.47
C VAL A 86 -11.35 -14.23 13.08
N ARG A 87 -10.51 -14.99 13.78
CA ARG A 87 -9.26 -14.48 14.37
C ARG A 87 -8.32 -13.88 13.31
N LYS A 88 -8.22 -14.52 12.15
CA LYS A 88 -7.37 -14.07 11.05
C LYS A 88 -7.92 -12.84 10.36
N GLY A 89 -9.25 -12.73 10.25
CA GLY A 89 -9.89 -11.48 9.82
C GLY A 89 -9.57 -10.30 10.74
N ALA A 90 -9.57 -10.52 12.07
CA ALA A 90 -9.17 -9.49 13.03
C ALA A 90 -7.68 -9.12 12.96
N GLU A 91 -6.80 -10.12 12.79
CA GLU A 91 -5.36 -9.90 12.57
C GLU A 91 -5.12 -9.08 11.29
N ALA A 92 -5.81 -9.40 10.18
CA ALA A 92 -5.72 -8.67 8.92
C ALA A 92 -6.16 -7.21 9.06
N MET A 93 -7.26 -6.95 9.78
CA MET A 93 -7.73 -5.59 10.07
C MET A 93 -6.67 -4.79 10.83
N PHE A 94 -6.10 -5.38 11.88
CA PHE A 94 -5.07 -4.71 12.68
C PHE A 94 -3.82 -4.37 11.85
N ILE A 95 -3.40 -5.29 10.98
CA ILE A 95 -2.29 -5.07 10.04
C ILE A 95 -2.61 -3.92 9.08
N GLY A 96 -3.81 -3.87 8.49
CA GLY A 96 -4.23 -2.79 7.60
C GLY A 96 -4.17 -1.42 8.27
N ILE A 97 -4.68 -1.31 9.51
CA ILE A 97 -4.64 -0.07 10.29
C ILE A 97 -3.19 0.32 10.64
N ALA A 98 -2.39 -0.62 11.14
CA ALA A 98 -1.00 -0.35 11.49
C ALA A 98 -0.17 0.09 10.26
N CYS A 99 -0.38 -0.57 9.12
CA CYS A 99 0.29 -0.22 7.86
C CYS A 99 -0.20 1.13 7.32
N THR A 100 -1.47 1.48 7.46
CA THR A 100 -1.98 2.82 7.11
C THR A 100 -1.24 3.91 7.88
N LEU A 101 -1.11 3.75 9.20
CA LEU A 101 -0.53 4.77 10.08
C LEU A 101 0.98 4.89 9.93
N LEU A 102 1.69 3.77 9.77
CA LEU A 102 3.14 3.79 9.69
C LEU A 102 3.60 3.93 8.23
N VAL A 103 3.22 2.97 7.40
CA VAL A 103 3.74 2.84 6.03
C VAL A 103 3.08 3.84 5.10
N GLY A 104 1.76 3.97 5.21
CA GLY A 104 0.98 4.95 4.47
C GLY A 104 1.54 6.34 4.68
N PHE A 105 1.66 6.76 5.94
CA PHE A 105 2.21 8.08 6.27
C PHE A 105 3.58 8.34 5.62
N PHE A 106 4.54 7.42 5.73
CA PHE A 106 5.87 7.62 5.14
C PHE A 106 5.81 7.69 3.61
N VAL A 107 5.10 6.78 2.96
CA VAL A 107 5.01 6.74 1.50
C VAL A 107 4.29 7.95 0.94
N THR A 108 3.17 8.35 1.53
CA THR A 108 2.42 9.53 1.12
C THR A 108 3.28 10.79 1.20
N ASN A 109 4.08 10.94 2.26
CA ASN A 109 5.02 12.05 2.39
C ASN A 109 6.12 12.01 1.31
N MET A 110 6.62 10.83 0.93
CA MET A 110 7.58 10.73 -0.17
C MET A 110 6.97 11.15 -1.51
N ILE A 111 5.73 10.75 -1.80
CA ILE A 111 5.03 11.14 -3.03
C ILE A 111 4.73 12.64 -3.03
N SER A 112 4.35 13.21 -1.88
CA SER A 112 4.21 14.66 -1.71
C SER A 112 5.53 15.40 -1.97
N GLY A 113 6.65 14.89 -1.45
CA GLY A 113 7.96 15.47 -1.71
C GLY A 113 8.37 15.40 -3.18
N ALA A 114 7.97 14.35 -3.90
CA ALA A 114 8.16 14.27 -5.34
C ALA A 114 7.31 15.30 -6.10
N LEU A 115 6.08 15.57 -5.63
CA LEU A 115 5.22 16.60 -6.19
C LEU A 115 5.83 18.00 -6.05
N ASP A 116 6.37 18.33 -4.86
CA ASP A 116 7.06 19.59 -4.61
C ASP A 116 8.35 19.72 -5.45
N SER A 117 9.11 18.62 -5.59
CA SER A 117 10.29 18.59 -6.45
C SER A 117 9.93 18.85 -7.92
N ASN A 118 8.89 18.20 -8.43
CA ASN A 118 8.43 18.41 -9.80
C ASN A 118 7.95 19.85 -10.02
N PHE A 119 7.33 20.47 -9.01
CA PHE A 119 6.92 21.88 -9.08
C PHE A 119 8.12 22.83 -9.13
N TYR A 120 9.15 22.54 -8.35
CA TYR A 120 10.41 23.28 -8.41
C TYR A 120 11.05 23.16 -9.80
N ASP A 121 11.12 21.96 -10.36
CA ASP A 121 11.71 21.72 -11.68
C ASP A 121 10.93 22.44 -12.80
N ALA A 122 9.60 22.56 -12.66
CA ALA A 122 8.75 23.25 -13.61
C ALA A 122 8.88 24.79 -13.55
N THR A 123 8.98 25.35 -12.34
CA THR A 123 8.80 26.80 -12.11
C THR A 123 10.09 27.52 -11.70
N GLY A 124 11.13 26.78 -11.29
CA GLY A 124 12.33 27.32 -10.67
C GLY A 124 12.11 27.92 -9.28
N THR A 125 10.90 27.76 -8.69
CA THR A 125 10.53 28.35 -7.41
C THR A 125 10.36 27.29 -6.33
N PHE A 126 10.95 27.54 -5.15
CA PHE A 126 10.68 26.71 -3.98
C PHE A 126 9.26 27.02 -3.47
N GLY A 127 8.35 26.09 -3.72
CA GLY A 127 6.96 26.15 -3.27
C GLY A 127 6.53 24.80 -2.71
N LEU A 128 5.57 24.83 -1.80
CA LEU A 128 4.86 23.65 -1.35
C LEU A 128 3.57 23.55 -2.15
N VAL A 129 3.31 22.39 -2.74
CA VAL A 129 2.06 22.09 -3.42
C VAL A 129 1.04 21.69 -2.35
N GLU A 130 -0.02 22.47 -2.22
CA GLU A 130 -1.06 22.19 -1.23
C GLU A 130 -1.89 20.98 -1.67
N ILE A 131 -1.78 19.88 -0.92
CA ILE A 131 -2.55 18.66 -1.15
C ILE A 131 -3.76 18.69 -0.18
N PRO A 132 -4.99 18.52 -0.69
CA PRO A 132 -6.17 18.42 0.17
C PRO A 132 -6.02 17.30 1.22
N PRO A 133 -6.35 17.54 2.50
CA PRO A 133 -6.23 16.55 3.55
C PRO A 133 -6.94 15.23 3.24
N GLU A 134 -8.07 15.28 2.52
CA GLU A 134 -8.83 14.10 2.09
C GLU A 134 -8.01 13.19 1.19
N ALA A 135 -7.24 13.75 0.26
CA ALA A 135 -6.37 13.01 -0.65
C ALA A 135 -5.20 12.36 0.12
N THR A 136 -4.65 13.08 1.11
CA THR A 136 -3.60 12.56 2.01
C THR A 136 -4.10 11.40 2.85
N TYR A 137 -5.29 11.51 3.43
CA TYR A 137 -5.88 10.41 4.21
C TYR A 137 -6.22 9.20 3.33
N ALA A 138 -6.80 9.44 2.14
CA ALA A 138 -7.08 8.39 1.17
C ALA A 138 -5.80 7.69 0.73
N SER A 139 -4.74 8.44 0.43
CA SER A 139 -3.42 7.90 0.09
C SER A 139 -2.87 6.97 1.18
N ASN A 140 -2.86 7.41 2.44
CA ASN A 140 -2.43 6.60 3.58
C ASN A 140 -3.22 5.28 3.67
N LEU A 141 -4.55 5.36 3.57
CA LEU A 141 -5.44 4.20 3.64
C LEU A 141 -5.26 3.25 2.46
N PHE A 142 -5.01 3.80 1.27
CA PHE A 142 -4.75 3.00 0.07
C PHE A 142 -3.49 2.15 0.24
N ILE A 143 -2.42 2.74 0.75
CA ILE A 143 -1.16 2.02 1.03
C ILE A 143 -1.37 0.95 2.12
N GLY A 144 -2.11 1.28 3.19
CA GLY A 144 -2.47 0.30 4.21
C GLY A 144 -3.28 -0.88 3.66
N ASN A 145 -4.25 -0.62 2.78
CA ASN A 145 -5.04 -1.64 2.10
C ASN A 145 -4.19 -2.53 1.19
N LEU A 146 -3.26 -1.96 0.42
CA LEU A 146 -2.34 -2.73 -0.41
C LEU A 146 -1.51 -3.70 0.44
N MET A 147 -1.02 -3.26 1.59
CA MET A 147 -0.24 -4.11 2.51
C MET A 147 -1.10 -5.21 3.15
N LEU A 148 -2.35 -4.90 3.50
CA LEU A 148 -3.31 -5.91 3.97
C LEU A 148 -3.52 -6.99 2.90
N TRP A 149 -3.77 -6.59 1.65
CA TRP A 149 -3.98 -7.54 0.54
C TRP A 149 -2.73 -8.35 0.22
N ALA A 150 -1.55 -7.73 0.22
CA ALA A 150 -0.29 -8.43 0.04
C ALA A 150 -0.09 -9.50 1.14
N ASN A 151 -0.35 -9.15 2.40
CA ASN A 151 -0.28 -10.10 3.51
C ASN A 151 -1.31 -11.24 3.35
N PHE A 152 -2.54 -10.92 2.96
CA PHE A 152 -3.57 -11.93 2.71
C PHE A 152 -3.20 -12.88 1.57
N LEU A 153 -2.72 -12.37 0.44
CA LEU A 153 -2.27 -13.19 -0.69
C LEU A 153 -1.14 -14.14 -0.29
N LEU A 154 -0.18 -13.65 0.50
CA LEU A 154 0.88 -14.50 1.05
C LEU A 154 0.30 -15.60 1.95
N GLU A 155 -0.69 -15.28 2.77
CA GLU A 155 -1.36 -16.26 3.64
C GLU A 155 -2.13 -17.31 2.81
N VAL A 156 -2.87 -16.90 1.76
CA VAL A 156 -3.55 -17.83 0.83
C VAL A 156 -2.55 -18.75 0.11
N ILE A 157 -1.41 -18.23 -0.34
CA ILE A 157 -0.36 -19.04 -0.98
C ILE A 157 0.26 -20.03 0.01
N ARG A 158 0.42 -19.63 1.28
CA ARG A 158 0.87 -20.54 2.36
C ARG A 158 -0.16 -21.64 2.63
N PHE A 159 -1.45 -21.37 2.46
CA PHE A 159 -2.55 -22.34 2.56
C PHE A 159 -2.78 -23.14 1.26
N LYS A 160 -1.72 -23.47 0.49
CA LYS A 160 -1.84 -24.58 -0.48
C LYS A 160 -2.31 -25.82 0.30
N PRO A 161 -3.41 -26.47 -0.11
CA PRO A 161 -3.88 -27.66 0.57
C PRO A 161 -2.94 -28.82 0.20
N GLU A 162 -1.88 -29.01 0.97
CA GLU A 162 -0.97 -30.16 0.78
C GLU A 162 -1.63 -31.50 1.15
N LYS A 163 -2.93 -31.55 1.48
CA LYS A 163 -3.62 -32.79 1.89
C LYS A 163 -5.04 -33.02 1.38
N VAL A 164 -5.67 -32.10 0.66
CA VAL A 164 -7.05 -32.33 0.14
C VAL A 164 -7.06 -32.92 -1.28
N LEU A 165 -5.92 -32.88 -2.00
CA LEU A 165 -5.76 -33.50 -3.32
C LEU A 165 -5.10 -34.89 -3.28
N ALA A 166 -4.84 -35.45 -2.10
CA ALA A 166 -4.32 -36.81 -1.92
C ALA A 166 -5.41 -37.82 -1.50
N GLU A 167 -6.66 -37.37 -1.36
CA GLU A 167 -7.83 -38.19 -1.01
C GLU A 167 -8.99 -38.05 -2.02
N LEU A 168 -8.68 -37.63 -3.25
CA LEU A 168 -9.50 -37.85 -4.45
C LEU A 168 -8.68 -38.65 -5.46
#